data_AF-A0A962JIN8-F1
#
_entry.id   AF-A0A962JIN8-F1
#
_cell.length_a   1.000
_cell.length_b   1.000
_cell.length_c   1.000
_cell.angle_alpha   90.00
_cell.angle_beta   90.00
_cell.angle_gamma   90.00
#
_symmetry.space_group_name_H-M   'P 1'
#
loop_
_entity.id
_entity.type
_entity.pdbx_description
1 polymer ?
#
loop_
_entity_poly.entity_id
_entity_poly.type
_entity_poly.pdbx_seq_one_letter_code
_entity_poly.pdbx_strand_id
1 'polypeptide(L)' 'MAARQWTEEQRKAQAEKIKTYKPWRISTGPHTEEGKKKCSQNALKTGEYTAEKVAERKRKAANKKLYGAF' A
#
# COMPACT_ATOMS: atom_id res chain seq x y z
N MET A 1 -5.01 18.08 -11.33
CA MET A 1 -5.89 18.57 -10.25
C MET A 1 -5.05 18.80 -9.01
N ALA A 2 -5.12 19.98 -8.38
CA ALA A 2 -4.40 20.24 -7.15
C ALA A 2 -4.92 19.35 -6.01
N ALA A 3 -4.02 18.76 -5.22
CA ALA A 3 -4.41 17.99 -4.04
C ALA A 3 -5.08 18.93 -3.03
N ARG A 4 -6.26 18.56 -2.54
CA ARG A 4 -6.95 19.30 -1.49
C ARG A 4 -6.05 19.38 -0.25
N GLN A 5 -5.72 20.59 0.19
CA GLN A 5 -5.02 20.83 1.44
C GLN A 5 -6.03 20.76 2.58
N TRP A 6 -5.83 19.81 3.50
CA TRP A 6 -6.66 19.65 4.69
C TRP A 6 -6.11 20.49 5.83
N THR A 7 -6.94 21.33 6.45
CA THR A 7 -6.57 21.95 7.73
C THR A 7 -6.64 20.91 8.86
N GLU A 8 -6.03 21.21 10.00
CA GLU A 8 -6.04 20.29 11.15
C GLU A 8 -7.45 20.05 11.69
N GLU A 9 -8.28 21.09 11.74
CA GLU A 9 -9.67 21.03 12.18
C GLU A 9 -10.49 20.14 11.25
N GLN A 10 -10.30 20.29 9.94
CA GLN A 10 -10.98 19.46 8.94
C GLN A 10 -10.56 17.98 9.09
N ARG A 11 -9.27 17.71 9.32
CA ARG A 11 -8.76 16.35 9.53
C ARG A 11 -9.35 15.74 10.81
N LYS A 12 -9.45 16.51 11.91
CA LYS A 12 -10.07 16.07 13.17
C LYS A 12 -11.56 15.76 12.99
N ALA A 13 -12.32 16.67 12.39
CA ALA A 13 -13.75 16.48 12.11
C ALA A 13 -14.01 15.25 11.22
N GLN A 14 -13.16 15.01 10.22
CA GLN A 14 -13.26 13.81 9.38
C GLN A 14 -12.90 12.53 10.15
N ALA A 15 -11.88 12.58 11.01
CA ALA A 15 -11.50 11.45 11.86
C ALA A 15 -12.63 11.05 12.81
N GLU A 16 -13.33 12.01 13.41
CA GLU A 16 -14.51 11.74 14.26
C GLU A 16 -15.63 11.05 13.47
N LYS A 17 -15.97 11.57 12.28
CA LYS A 17 -16.96 10.94 11.39
C LYS A 17 -16.59 9.50 11.03
N ILE A 18 -15.33 9.26 10.66
CA ILE A 18 -14.83 7.93 10.32
C ILE A 18 -14.91 6.98 11.53
N LYS A 19 -14.59 7.47 12.75
CA LYS A 19 -14.73 6.71 14.00
C LYS A 19 -16.19 6.38 14.33
N THR A 20 -17.12 7.27 14.02
CA THR A 20 -18.56 7.05 14.21
C THR A 20 -19.09 6.01 13.22
N TYR A 21 -18.85 6.21 11.93
CA TYR A 21 -19.40 5.34 10.88
C TYR A 21 -18.70 3.99 10.77
N LYS A 22 -17.44 3.89 11.19
CA LYS A 22 -16.63 2.65 11.17
C LYS A 22 -16.76 1.89 9.84
N PRO A 23 -16.53 2.54 8.69
CA PRO A 23 -16.80 1.93 7.38
C PRO A 23 -16.05 0.61 7.12
N TRP A 24 -14.94 0.37 7.84
CA TRP A 24 -14.25 -0.92 7.79
C TRP A 24 -15.10 -2.11 8.27
N ARG A 25 -16.14 -1.88 9.08
CA ARG A 25 -17.05 -2.95 9.54
C ARG A 25 -17.95 -3.50 8.44
N ILE A 26 -18.22 -2.72 7.40
CA ILE A 26 -19.01 -3.14 6.23
C ILE A 26 -18.10 -3.52 5.05
N SER A 27 -16.79 -3.65 5.28
CA SER A 27 -15.85 -4.01 4.22
C SER A 27 -16.18 -5.39 3.68
N THR A 28 -16.26 -5.50 2.35
CA THR A 28 -16.49 -6.76 1.61
C THR A 28 -15.18 -7.52 1.34
N GLY A 29 -14.10 -7.15 2.03
CA GLY A 29 -12.81 -7.82 1.92
C GLY A 29 -12.82 -9.28 2.40
N PRO A 30 -11.77 -10.04 2.09
CA PRO A 30 -11.69 -11.43 2.52
C PRO A 30 -11.48 -11.55 4.04
N HIS A 31 -12.42 -12.20 4.72
CA HIS A 31 -12.34 -12.47 6.16
C HIS A 31 -11.67 -13.81 6.49
N THR A 32 -11.59 -14.73 5.51
CA THR A 32 -10.98 -16.05 5.69
C THR A 32 -9.50 -16.07 5.29
N GLU A 33 -8.74 -16.99 5.86
CA GLU A 33 -7.32 -17.19 5.51
C GLU A 33 -7.13 -17.50 4.02
N GLU A 34 -8.01 -18.31 3.43
CA GLU A 34 -8.01 -18.59 1.99
C GLU A 34 -8.26 -17.33 1.16
N GLY A 35 -9.23 -16.51 1.56
CA GLY A 35 -9.52 -15.24 0.89
C GLY A 35 -8.35 -14.27 0.96
N LYS A 36 -7.67 -14.19 2.12
CA LYS A 36 -6.46 -13.37 2.30
C LYS A 36 -5.33 -13.86 1.40
N LYS A 37 -5.10 -15.18 1.33
CA LYS A 37 -4.10 -15.80 0.44
C LYS A 37 -4.36 -15.53 -1.03
N LYS A 38 -5.63 -15.51 -1.45
CA LYS A 38 -6.02 -15.14 -2.83
C LYS A 38 -5.74 -13.66 -3.09
N CYS A 39 -6.17 -12.79 -2.19
CA CYS A 39 -5.97 -11.34 -2.32
C CYS A 39 -4.48 -10.95 -2.33
N SER A 40 -3.62 -11.65 -1.56
CA SER A 40 -2.18 -11.37 -1.56
C SER A 40 -1.50 -11.61 -2.91
N GLN A 41 -2.06 -12.47 -3.77
CA GLN A 41 -1.52 -12.71 -5.11
C GLN A 41 -1.66 -11.50 -6.05
N ASN A 42 -2.54 -10.54 -5.72
CA ASN A 42 -2.69 -9.33 -6.53
C ASN A 42 -1.41 -8.49 -6.59
N ALA A 43 -0.57 -8.55 -5.54
CA ALA A 43 0.73 -7.87 -5.51
C ALA A 43 1.70 -8.37 -6.59
N LEU A 44 1.55 -9.61 -7.06
CA LEU A 44 2.39 -10.16 -8.13
C LEU A 44 1.95 -9.68 -9.52
N LYS A 45 0.70 -9.28 -9.66
CA LYS A 45 0.12 -8.78 -10.91
C LYS A 45 0.39 -7.29 -11.10
N THR A 46 0.36 -6.51 -10.02
CA THR A 46 0.51 -5.04 -10.06
C THR A 46 1.34 -4.53 -8.89
N GLY A 47 1.98 -3.37 -9.08
CA GLY A 47 2.79 -2.72 -8.04
C GLY A 47 4.23 -3.24 -7.98
N GLU A 48 4.84 -3.19 -6.80
CA GLU A 48 6.29 -3.35 -6.60
C GLU A 48 6.77 -4.81 -6.50
N TYR A 49 5.85 -5.77 -6.51
CA TYR A 49 6.15 -7.20 -6.42
C TYR A 49 5.97 -7.94 -7.76
N THR A 50 5.74 -7.20 -8.85
CA THR A 50 5.81 -7.77 -10.20
C THR A 50 7.23 -8.27 -10.49
N ALA A 51 7.34 -9.24 -11.40
CA ALA A 51 8.63 -9.83 -11.76
C ALA A 51 9.65 -8.76 -12.18
N GLU A 52 9.21 -7.78 -12.97
CA GLU A 52 10.03 -6.66 -13.43
C GLU A 52 10.52 -5.78 -12.28
N LYS A 53 9.64 -5.38 -11.36
CA LYS A 53 10.01 -4.54 -10.21
C LYS A 53 10.94 -5.26 -9.24
N VAL A 54 10.71 -6.55 -9.03
CA VAL A 54 11.61 -7.39 -8.24
C VAL A 54 12.99 -7.50 -8.90
N ALA A 55 13.06 -7.69 -10.23
CA ALA A 55 14.31 -7.73 -10.97
C ALA A 55 15.05 -6.38 -10.91
N GLU A 56 14.33 -5.27 -11.09
CA GLU A 56 14.86 -3.91 -10.99
C GLU A 56 15.46 -3.65 -9.59
N ARG A 57 14.73 -4.03 -8.53
CA ARG A 57 15.20 -3.90 -7.14
C ARG A 57 16.45 -4.74 -6.88
N LYS A 58 16.48 -5.99 -7.35
CA LYS A 58 17.66 -6.86 -7.24
C LYS A 58 18.86 -6.28 -7.98
N ARG A 59 18.66 -5.76 -9.19
CA ARG A 59 19.70 -5.09 -9.98
C ARG A 59 20.25 -3.86 -9.26
N LYS A 60 19.39 -3.00 -8.73
CA LYS A 60 19.79 -1.81 -7.95
C LYS A 60 20.57 -2.20 -6.69
N ALA A 61 20.13 -3.22 -5.96
CA ALA A 61 20.85 -3.73 -4.80
C ALA A 61 22.24 -4.27 -5.15
N ALA A 62 22.35 -5.04 -6.26
CA ALA A 62 23.64 -5.54 -6.75
C ALA A 62 24.57 -4.40 -7.19
N ASN A 63 24.05 -3.40 -7.91
CA ASN A 63 24.82 -2.22 -8.32
C ASN A 63 25.30 -1.40 -7.12
N LYS A 64 24.42 -1.15 -6.13
CA LYS A 64 24.81 -0.50 -4.87
C LYS A 64 25.90 -1.28 -4.13
N LYS A 65 25.81 -2.61 -4.11
CA LYS A 65 26.86 -3.45 -3.50
C LYS A 65 28.19 -3.34 -4.25
N LEU A 66 28.16 -3.19 -5.57
CA LEU A 66 29.35 -3.17 -6.41
C LEU A 66 30.03 -1.79 -6.47
N TYR A 67 29.25 -0.69 -6.41
CA TYR A 67 29.75 0.68 -6.59
C TYR A 67 29.57 1.59 -5.36
N GLY A 68 28.84 1.16 -4.33
CA GLY A 68 28.58 1.94 -3.12
C GLY A 68 29.50 1.63 -1.94
N ALA A 69 30.62 0.95 -2.19
CA ALA A 69 31.66 0.63 -1.22
C ALA A 69 32.89 1.57 -1.32
N PHE A 70 32.73 2.75 -1.95
CA PHE A 70 33.71 3.83 -1.95
C PHE A 70 33.14 5.02 -1.17
#